data_AF-A0A2D5MQQ1-F1
#
_entry.id   AF-A0A2D5MQQ1-F1
#
_cell.length_a   1.000
_cell.length_b   1.000
_cell.length_c   1.000
_cell.angle_alpha   90.00
_cell.angle_beta   90.00
_cell.angle_gamma   90.00
#
_symmetry.space_group_name_H-M   'P 1'
#
loop_
_entity.id
_entity.type
_entity.pdbx_description
1 polymer ?
#
loop_
_entity_poly.entity_id
_entity_poly.type
_entity_poly.pdbx_seq_one_letter_code
_entity_poly.pdbx_strand_id
1 'polypeptide(L)'
;MAITHTETVTDLIVLNDGTDVVSQVAIKTVSVDDSDPSNLTQTNYDCFDIDSSGGTSAAGFVAYGSLSETIVKGWISDKLDASDTKTNAEAWINSVKSPPAPPEVNKALPW
;
A
#
# COMPACT_ATOMS: atom_id res chain seq x y z
N MET A 1 0.84 12.72 18.09
CA MET A 1 1.64 12.30 16.93
C MET A 1 0.96 11.06 16.40
N ALA A 2 0.61 11.07 15.12
CA ALA A 2 -0.20 10.02 14.51
C ALA A 2 0.51 9.53 13.24
N ILE A 3 0.48 8.22 13.03
CA ILE A 3 0.91 7.64 11.76
C ILE A 3 -0.19 7.94 10.74
N THR A 4 0.19 8.46 9.59
CA THR A 4 -0.72 8.74 8.49
C THR A 4 -0.37 7.86 7.30
N HIS A 5 -1.40 7.43 6.57
CA HIS A 5 -1.25 6.61 5.37
C HIS A 5 -1.77 7.35 4.15
N THR A 6 -0.99 7.36 3.09
CA THR A 6 -1.40 7.85 1.77
C THR A 6 -1.24 6.75 0.76
N GLU A 7 -2.34 6.37 0.12
CA GLU A 7 -2.36 5.41 -0.98
C GLU A 7 -2.45 6.16 -2.30
N THR A 8 -1.73 5.72 -3.32
CA THR A 8 -1.78 6.30 -4.66
C THR A 8 -1.73 5.20 -5.71
N VAL A 9 -2.61 5.25 -6.71
CA VAL A 9 -2.46 4.38 -7.89
C VAL A 9 -1.23 4.83 -8.66
N THR A 10 -0.25 3.94 -8.83
CA THR A 10 0.95 4.24 -9.61
C THR A 10 0.86 3.74 -11.04
N ASP A 11 0.26 2.56 -11.23
CA ASP A 11 0.22 1.90 -12.52
C ASP A 11 -1.09 1.12 -12.71
N LEU A 12 -1.51 1.03 -13.97
CA LEU A 12 -2.57 0.14 -14.44
C LEU A 12 -1.96 -0.84 -15.43
N ILE A 13 -2.11 -2.13 -15.17
CA ILE A 13 -1.69 -3.18 -16.10
C ILE A 13 -2.92 -3.64 -16.88
N VAL A 14 -2.82 -3.66 -18.22
CA VAL A 14 -3.91 -4.04 -19.12
C VAL A 14 -3.62 -5.36 -19.84
N LEU A 15 -4.69 -5.99 -20.36
CA LEU A 15 -4.56 -7.15 -21.24
C LEU A 15 -3.83 -6.76 -22.54
N ASN A 16 -2.92 -7.62 -22.99
CA ASN A 16 -2.20 -7.43 -24.25
C ASN A 16 -2.99 -8.00 -25.45
N ASP A 17 -4.22 -7.53 -25.61
CA ASP A 17 -5.14 -7.95 -26.68
C ASP A 17 -5.73 -6.77 -27.46
N GLY A 18 -5.30 -5.55 -27.14
CA GLY A 18 -5.75 -4.30 -27.78
C GLY A 18 -7.08 -3.75 -27.24
N THR A 19 -7.62 -4.31 -26.16
CA THR A 19 -8.89 -3.86 -25.57
C THR A 19 -8.73 -2.83 -24.45
N ASP A 20 -7.50 -2.58 -23.98
CA ASP A 20 -7.18 -1.73 -22.83
C ASP A 20 -7.95 -2.10 -21.54
N VAL A 21 -8.38 -3.36 -21.41
CA VAL A 21 -9.02 -3.87 -20.20
C VAL A 21 -7.98 -4.02 -19.10
N VAL A 22 -8.20 -3.34 -17.98
CA VAL A 22 -7.31 -3.43 -16.80
C VAL A 22 -7.40 -4.81 -16.17
N SER A 23 -6.25 -5.45 -16.00
CA SER A 23 -6.09 -6.76 -15.37
C SER A 23 -5.44 -6.68 -14.00
N GLN A 24 -4.67 -5.62 -13.69
CA GLN A 24 -4.11 -5.40 -12.36
C GLN A 24 -3.96 -3.90 -12.06
N VAL A 25 -3.94 -3.57 -10.77
CA VAL A 25 -3.75 -2.21 -10.25
C VAL A 25 -2.56 -2.19 -9.29
N ALA A 26 -1.58 -1.34 -9.55
CA ALA A 26 -0.47 -1.10 -8.63
C ALA A 26 -0.77 0.09 -7.70
N ILE A 27 -0.58 -0.13 -6.41
CA ILE A 27 -0.80 0.85 -5.35
C ILE A 27 0.51 1.08 -4.62
N LYS A 28 0.85 2.35 -4.45
CA LYS A 28 1.89 2.79 -3.52
C LYS A 28 1.23 3.24 -2.23
N THR A 29 1.65 2.68 -1.11
CA THR A 29 1.24 3.08 0.24
C THR A 29 2.43 3.73 0.94
N VAL A 30 2.27 5.00 1.33
CA VAL A 30 3.25 5.73 2.14
C VAL A 30 2.70 5.89 3.53
N SER A 31 3.40 5.35 4.52
CA SER A 31 3.07 5.47 5.94
C SER A 31 4.12 6.35 6.61
N VAL A 32 3.71 7.40 7.32
CA VAL A 32 4.63 8.36 7.94
C VAL A 32 4.16 8.77 9.34
N ASP A 33 5.09 8.78 10.29
CA ASP A 33 4.90 9.42 11.60
C ASP A 33 5.42 10.87 11.54
N ASP A 34 4.54 11.82 11.85
CA ASP A 34 4.81 13.26 11.74
C ASP A 34 5.87 13.78 12.72
N SER A 35 6.31 12.96 13.68
CA SER A 35 7.38 13.32 14.62
C SER A 35 8.77 13.32 14.02
N ASP A 36 9.00 12.45 13.04
CA ASP A 36 10.27 12.33 12.34
C ASP A 36 10.05 11.73 10.95
N PRO A 37 9.50 12.50 9.99
CA PRO A 37 9.25 12.01 8.64
C PRO A 37 10.52 11.54 7.92
N SER A 38 11.69 12.05 8.31
CA SER A 38 12.96 11.66 7.71
C SER A 38 13.37 10.23 8.05
N ASN A 39 13.05 9.73 9.25
CA ASN A 39 13.45 8.40 9.70
C ASN A 39 12.26 7.43 9.88
N LEU A 40 11.03 7.96 9.97
CA LEU A 40 9.81 7.20 10.23
C LEU A 40 8.85 7.25 9.02
N THR A 41 9.40 7.05 7.83
CA THR A 41 8.63 6.88 6.59
C THR A 41 8.86 5.49 6.02
N GLN A 42 7.77 4.75 5.83
CA GLN A 42 7.77 3.46 5.13
C GLN A 42 7.01 3.60 3.82
N THR A 43 7.61 3.15 2.72
CA THR A 43 6.96 3.08 1.40
C THR A 43 6.82 1.63 0.97
N ASN A 44 5.60 1.23 0.63
CA ASN A 44 5.25 -0.10 0.17
C ASN A 44 4.58 -0.01 -1.21
N TYR A 45 4.75 -1.08 -1.99
CA TYR A 45 4.17 -1.23 -3.32
C TYR A 45 3.46 -2.57 -3.39
N ASP A 46 2.17 -2.54 -3.71
CA ASP A 46 1.31 -3.71 -3.81
C ASP A 46 0.70 -3.74 -5.22
N CYS A 47 0.47 -4.95 -5.74
CA CYS A 47 -0.24 -5.15 -7.00
C CYS A 47 -1.44 -6.05 -6.77
N PHE A 48 -2.61 -5.62 -7.22
CA PHE A 48 -3.87 -6.33 -7.03
C PHE A 48 -4.45 -6.73 -8.38
N ASP A 49 -4.70 -8.03 -8.55
CA ASP A 49 -5.38 -8.53 -9.74
C ASP A 49 -6.83 -8.03 -9.83
N ILE A 50 -7.33 -7.85 -11.04
CA ILE A 50 -8.72 -7.55 -11.35
C ILE A 50 -9.28 -8.73 -12.13
N ASP A 51 -10.50 -9.13 -11.81
CA ASP A 51 -11.23 -10.04 -12.70
C ASP A 51 -11.57 -9.31 -13.99
N SER A 52 -10.78 -9.61 -15.02
CA SER A 52 -10.94 -9.08 -16.38
C SER A 52 -11.78 -10.01 -17.27
N SER A 53 -12.40 -11.05 -16.68
CA SER A 53 -13.28 -11.94 -17.42
C SER A 53 -14.48 -11.17 -17.98
N GLY A 54 -14.79 -11.39 -19.27
CA GLY A 54 -15.82 -10.66 -20.00
C GLY A 54 -15.34 -9.38 -20.70
N GLY A 55 -14.14 -8.88 -20.40
CA GLY A 55 -13.51 -7.76 -21.09
C GLY A 55 -14.42 -6.53 -21.23
N THR A 56 -14.46 -5.93 -22.42
CA THR A 56 -15.30 -4.75 -22.72
C THR A 56 -16.82 -5.02 -22.68
N SER A 57 -17.23 -6.29 -22.59
CA SER A 57 -18.64 -6.70 -22.47
C SER A 57 -19.09 -6.96 -21.03
N ALA A 58 -18.16 -6.89 -20.06
CA ALA A 58 -18.48 -7.09 -18.65
C ALA A 58 -19.45 -6.01 -18.14
N ALA A 59 -20.41 -6.42 -17.31
CA ALA A 59 -21.29 -5.48 -16.63
C ALA A 59 -20.45 -4.61 -15.67
N GLY A 60 -20.56 -3.29 -15.80
CA GLY A 60 -19.74 -2.35 -15.02
C GLY A 60 -18.36 -2.07 -15.61
N PHE A 61 -18.06 -2.53 -16.83
CA PHE A 61 -16.86 -2.10 -17.57
C PHE A 61 -16.81 -0.57 -17.70
N VAL A 62 -15.63 -0.01 -17.46
CA VAL A 62 -15.34 1.41 -17.65
C VAL A 62 -14.23 1.54 -18.68
N ALA A 63 -14.46 2.34 -19.71
CA ALA A 63 -13.46 2.58 -20.75
C ALA A 63 -12.19 3.21 -20.15
N TYR A 64 -11.02 2.83 -20.67
CA TYR A 64 -9.72 3.28 -20.15
C TYR A 64 -9.60 4.81 -20.05
N GLY A 65 -10.07 5.54 -21.07
CA GLY A 65 -10.06 7.01 -21.08
C GLY A 65 -11.03 7.68 -20.08
N SER A 66 -11.88 6.92 -19.40
CA SER A 66 -12.81 7.39 -18.37
C SER A 66 -12.39 6.96 -16.96
N LEU A 67 -11.23 6.30 -16.81
CA LEU A 67 -10.74 5.87 -15.52
C LEU A 67 -10.31 7.06 -14.67
N SER A 68 -10.57 6.94 -13.37
CA SER A 68 -10.06 7.82 -12.34
C SER A 68 -9.54 6.99 -11.18
N GLU A 69 -8.66 7.57 -10.37
CA GLU A 69 -8.10 6.87 -9.20
C GLU A 69 -9.19 6.36 -8.26
N THR A 70 -10.28 7.12 -8.08
CA THR A 70 -11.44 6.71 -7.28
C THR A 70 -12.13 5.47 -7.83
N ILE A 71 -12.35 5.42 -9.15
CA ILE A 71 -12.98 4.26 -9.81
C ILE A 71 -12.10 3.02 -9.61
N VAL A 72 -10.81 3.15 -9.89
CA VAL A 72 -9.86 2.04 -9.83
C VAL A 72 -9.70 1.53 -8.39
N LYS A 73 -9.55 2.42 -7.41
CA LYS A 73 -9.51 2.03 -5.99
C LYS A 73 -10.81 1.36 -5.55
N GLY A 74 -11.95 1.77 -6.10
CA GLY A 74 -13.24 1.12 -5.86
C GLY A 74 -13.28 -0.33 -6.32
N TRP A 75 -12.53 -0.72 -7.35
CA TRP A 75 -12.47 -2.12 -7.81
C TRP A 75 -11.67 -3.04 -6.88
N ILE A 76 -10.73 -2.47 -6.12
CA ILE A 76 -9.83 -3.20 -5.23
C ILE A 76 -10.06 -2.86 -3.76
N SER A 77 -11.17 -2.19 -3.41
CA SER A 77 -11.42 -1.72 -2.04
C SER A 77 -11.33 -2.85 -1.02
N ASP A 78 -11.96 -3.99 -1.31
CA ASP A 78 -11.97 -5.14 -0.41
C ASP A 78 -10.57 -5.74 -0.23
N LYS A 79 -9.73 -5.64 -1.27
CA LYS A 79 -8.34 -6.12 -1.23
C LYS A 79 -7.43 -5.15 -0.48
N LEU A 80 -7.67 -3.85 -0.61
CA LEU A 80 -7.00 -2.82 0.17
C LEU A 80 -7.34 -2.95 1.66
N ASP A 81 -8.60 -3.19 1.99
CA ASP A 81 -9.08 -3.37 3.36
C ASP A 81 -8.55 -4.66 3.99
N ALA A 82 -8.34 -5.71 3.19
CA ALA A 82 -7.76 -6.98 3.63
C ALA A 82 -6.21 -6.98 3.68
N SER A 83 -5.55 -5.92 3.22
CA SER A 83 -4.08 -5.86 3.17
C SER A 83 -3.46 -5.45 4.51
N ASP A 84 -2.51 -6.25 4.98
CA ASP A 84 -1.72 -5.94 6.19
C ASP A 84 -0.64 -4.86 5.97
N THR A 85 -0.51 -4.29 4.77
CA THR A 85 0.56 -3.33 4.44
C THR A 85 0.64 -2.18 5.43
N LYS A 86 -0.51 -1.58 5.80
CA LYS A 86 -0.56 -0.46 6.77
C LYS A 86 -0.15 -0.93 8.16
N THR A 87 -0.72 -2.04 8.64
CA THR A 87 -0.41 -2.62 9.95
C THR A 87 1.07 -2.97 10.09
N ASN A 88 1.68 -3.56 9.05
CA ASN A 88 3.10 -3.89 9.03
C ASN A 88 3.98 -2.64 9.02
N ALA A 89 3.59 -1.61 8.26
CA ALA A 89 4.29 -0.33 8.26
C ALA A 89 4.23 0.36 9.63
N GLU A 90 3.06 0.36 10.28
CA GLU A 90 2.90 0.88 11.64
C GLU A 90 3.76 0.11 12.65
N ALA A 91 3.78 -1.22 12.57
CA ALA A 91 4.62 -2.05 13.44
C ALA A 91 6.11 -1.72 13.27
N TRP A 92 6.57 -1.56 12.03
CA TRP A 92 7.95 -1.14 11.75
C TRP A 92 8.24 0.26 12.30
N ILE A 93 7.39 1.25 12.00
CA ILE A 93 7.55 2.64 12.50
C ILE A 93 7.65 2.65 14.02
N ASN A 94 6.76 1.94 14.71
CA ASN A 94 6.76 1.87 16.17
C ASN A 94 8.02 1.19 16.71
N SER A 95 8.50 0.13 16.04
CA SER A 95 9.76 -0.53 16.40
C SER A 95 10.99 0.36 16.21
N VAL A 96 10.97 1.31 15.27
CA VAL A 96 12.07 2.26 15.07
C VAL A 96 11.96 3.42 16.06
N LYS A 97 10.75 3.95 16.25
CA LYS A 97 10.46 5.08 17.15
C LYS A 97 10.67 4.74 18.62
N SER A 98 10.37 3.50 19.00
CA SER A 98 10.50 3.00 20.37
C SER A 98 11.10 1.60 20.29
N PRO A 99 12.42 1.51 20.06
CA PRO A 99 13.08 0.22 19.92
C PRO A 99 12.92 -0.59 21.23
N PRO A 100 12.73 -1.91 21.12
CA PRO A 100 12.63 -2.76 22.28
C PRO A 100 13.91 -2.63 23.12
N ALA A 101 13.76 -2.68 24.45
CA ALA A 101 14.90 -2.68 25.35
C ALA A 101 15.84 -3.83 24.98
N PRO A 102 17.17 -3.61 24.96
CA PRO A 102 18.11 -4.67 24.66
C PRO A 102 17.96 -5.79 25.71
N PRO A 103 18.10 -7.07 25.31
CA PRO A 103 17.94 -8.19 26.23
C PRO A 103 18.98 -8.16 27.36
N GLU A 104 20.12 -7.53 27.11
CA GLU A 104 21.25 -7.45 28.01
C GLU A 104 21.80 -6.03 28.03
N VAL A 105 22.29 -5.61 29.20
CA VAL A 105 22.97 -4.32 29.37
C VAL A 105 24.30 -4.56 30.06
N ASN A 106 25.35 -3.94 29.54
CA ASN A 106 26.63 -3.91 30.23
C ASN A 106 26.52 -3.02 31.47
N LYS A 107 26.93 -3.53 32.62
CA LYS A 107 27.13 -2.72 33.83
C LYS A 107 28.61 -2.50 34.07
N ALA A 108 28.95 -1.32 34.56
CA ALA A 108 30.29 -1.09 35.11
C ALA A 108 30.57 -2.12 36.20
N LEU A 109 31.83 -2.54 36.30
CA LEU A 109 32.27 -3.43 37.38
C LEU A 109 32.00 -2.74 38.72
N PRO A 110 31.56 -3.46 39.76
CA PRO A 110 31.31 -2.90 41.08
C PRO A 110 32.60 -2.58 41.86
N TRP A 111 33.76 -2.72 41.22
CA TRP A 111 35.11 -2.43 41.72
C TRP A 111 35.91 -1.68 40.66
#